data_AF-A0AAU2RUX7-F1
#
_entry.id   AF-A0AAU2RUX7-F1
#
_cell.length_a   1.000
_cell.length_b   1.000
_cell.length_c   1.000
_cell.angle_alpha   90.00
_cell.angle_beta   90.00
_cell.angle_gamma   90.00
#
_symmetry.space_group_name_H-M   'P 1'
#
loop_
_entity.id
_entity.type
_entity.pdbx_description
1 polymer ?
#
loop_
_entity_poly.entity_id
_entity_poly.type
_entity_poly.pdbx_seq_one_letter_code
_entity_poly.pdbx_strand_id
1 'polypeptide(L)'
;MQVTLRVTTAQDTDRTCELWIVSVDDDVYVRALSGVRTWWHRQVAGSSAQVWCADGIVQAHFEPVPDLPLLERIDAAYAQKYGLGWPGPVGFITAPVARAATLRVVSAPEIGGRRGEPSDTA
;
A
#
# COMPACT_ATOMS: atom_id res chain seq x y z
N MET A 1 9.60 7.51 8.02
CA MET A 1 8.15 7.76 7.99
C MET A 1 7.43 6.42 7.86
N GLN A 2 6.69 6.00 8.89
CA GLN A 2 5.82 4.83 8.82
C GLN A 2 4.51 5.32 8.20
N VAL A 3 4.21 4.85 7.01
CA VAL A 3 2.91 5.09 6.39
C VAL A 3 2.12 3.81 6.61
N THR A 4 1.07 3.92 7.39
CA THR A 4 0.11 2.86 7.61
C THR A 4 -1.02 3.10 6.63
N LEU A 5 -1.25 2.18 5.69
CA LEU A 5 -2.44 2.21 4.86
C LEU A 5 -3.51 1.37 5.52
N ARG A 6 -4.68 1.95 5.71
CA ARG A 6 -5.88 1.21 6.07
C ARG A 6 -6.73 1.01 4.83
N VAL A 7 -6.89 -0.24 4.42
CA VAL A 7 -7.75 -0.60 3.29
C VAL A 7 -9.13 -0.96 3.80
N THR A 8 -10.14 -0.27 3.25
CA THR A 8 -11.54 -0.62 3.40
C THR A 8 -12.07 -1.03 2.04
N THR A 9 -12.79 -2.13 1.98
CA THR A 9 -13.25 -2.69 0.71
C THR A 9 -14.75 -2.52 0.54
N ALA A 10 -15.22 -2.32 -0.69
CA ALA A 10 -16.64 -2.09 -0.98
C ALA A 10 -17.55 -3.27 -0.58
N GLN A 11 -17.02 -4.50 -0.54
CA GLN A 11 -17.79 -5.68 -0.18
C GLN A 11 -17.82 -5.95 1.33
N ASP A 12 -16.94 -5.30 2.10
CA ASP A 12 -16.82 -5.49 3.55
C ASP A 12 -16.27 -4.20 4.18
N THR A 13 -17.16 -3.27 4.48
CA THR A 13 -16.82 -1.96 5.07
C THR A 13 -16.47 -2.05 6.56
N ASP A 14 -16.80 -3.18 7.20
CA ASP A 14 -16.59 -3.42 8.63
C ASP A 14 -15.20 -4.01 8.93
N ARG A 15 -14.48 -4.46 7.90
CA ARG A 15 -13.12 -4.99 8.04
C ARG A 15 -12.09 -4.06 7.45
N THR A 16 -11.04 -3.84 8.23
CA THR A 16 -9.92 -3.01 7.84
C THR A 16 -8.62 -3.63 8.28
N CYS A 17 -7.56 -3.49 7.49
CA CYS A 17 -6.22 -3.95 7.87
C CYS A 17 -5.18 -2.85 7.72
N GLU A 18 -4.19 -2.87 8.60
CA GLU A 18 -3.00 -2.04 8.49
C GLU A 18 -1.97 -2.72 7.58
N LEU A 19 -1.48 -1.96 6.60
CA LEU A 19 -0.47 -2.44 5.66
C LEU A 19 0.88 -1.78 5.92
N TRP A 20 1.94 -2.58 5.76
CA TRP A 20 3.29 -2.07 5.64
C TRP A 20 3.59 -1.71 4.21
N ILE A 21 4.16 -0.52 4.02
CA ILE A 21 4.49 -0.01 2.69
C ILE A 21 5.98 0.27 2.57
N VAL A 22 6.49 0.11 1.35
CA VAL A 22 7.84 0.53 0.97
C VAL A 22 7.81 1.31 -0.33
N SER A 23 8.83 2.12 -0.56
CA SER A 23 8.99 2.87 -1.80
C SER A 23 10.24 2.38 -2.54
N VAL A 24 10.12 2.17 -3.85
CA VAL A 24 11.21 1.79 -4.76
C VAL A 24 10.99 2.56 -6.07
N ASP A 25 12.01 3.28 -6.56
CA ASP A 25 11.92 4.11 -7.78
C ASP A 25 10.67 5.00 -7.85
N ASP A 26 10.41 5.75 -6.78
CA ASP A 26 9.27 6.66 -6.64
C ASP A 26 7.88 5.98 -6.60
N ASP A 27 7.83 4.65 -6.72
CA ASP A 27 6.62 3.86 -6.60
C ASP A 27 6.40 3.31 -5.19
N VAL A 28 5.14 3.14 -4.83
CA VAL A 28 4.72 2.58 -3.54
C VAL A 28 4.26 1.15 -3.71
N TYR A 29 4.72 0.27 -2.81
CA TYR A 29 4.38 -1.15 -2.82
C TYR A 29 3.85 -1.61 -1.47
N VAL A 30 2.91 -2.55 -1.54
CA VAL A 30 2.34 -3.27 -0.40
C VAL A 30 2.38 -4.77 -0.64
N ARG A 31 2.36 -5.53 0.46
CA ARG A 31 2.30 -6.99 0.41
C ARG A 31 1.33 -7.55 1.43
N ALA A 32 0.60 -8.57 1.02
CA ALA A 32 -0.16 -9.39 1.94
C ALA A 32 0.73 -10.45 2.59
N LEU A 33 0.96 -10.34 3.90
CA LEU A 33 1.80 -11.27 4.66
C LEU A 33 1.39 -12.74 4.46
N SER A 34 0.09 -13.02 4.45
CA SER A 34 -0.46 -14.36 4.26
C SER A 34 -0.71 -14.72 2.78
N GLY A 35 -0.17 -13.94 1.86
CA GLY A 35 -0.21 -14.19 0.42
C GLY A 35 -1.55 -13.88 -0.25
N VAL A 36 -1.68 -14.32 -1.51
CA VAL A 36 -2.74 -13.89 -2.44
C VAL A 36 -4.16 -14.24 -2.00
N ARG A 37 -4.31 -15.19 -1.06
CA ARG A 37 -5.60 -15.62 -0.51
C ARG A 37 -6.12 -14.71 0.60
N THR A 38 -5.31 -13.74 1.04
CA THR A 38 -5.71 -12.74 2.03
C THR A 38 -6.95 -12.00 1.56
N TRP A 39 -7.91 -11.79 2.47
CA TRP A 39 -9.23 -11.28 2.13
C TRP A 39 -9.17 -9.93 1.39
N TRP A 40 -8.40 -8.97 1.89
CA TRP A 40 -8.29 -7.64 1.29
C TRP A 40 -7.57 -7.70 -0.06
N HIS A 41 -6.51 -8.51 -0.16
CA HIS A 41 -5.72 -8.67 -1.38
C HIS A 41 -6.60 -9.15 -2.52
N ARG A 42 -7.44 -10.16 -2.27
CA ARG A 42 -8.41 -10.68 -3.26
C ARG A 42 -9.39 -9.64 -3.77
N GLN A 43 -9.71 -8.64 -2.96
CA GLN A 43 -10.69 -7.62 -3.34
C GLN A 43 -10.06 -6.46 -4.11
N VAL A 44 -8.80 -6.12 -3.81
CA VAL A 44 -8.15 -4.94 -4.40
C VAL A 44 -7.21 -5.27 -5.55
N ALA A 45 -6.65 -6.48 -5.63
CA ALA A 45 -5.70 -6.84 -6.69
C ALA A 45 -6.34 -6.67 -8.09
N GLY A 46 -5.79 -5.76 -8.89
CA GLY A 46 -6.32 -5.38 -10.20
C GLY A 46 -7.57 -4.49 -10.15
N SER A 47 -7.82 -3.82 -9.02
CA SER A 47 -8.99 -2.98 -8.79
C SER A 47 -8.62 -1.72 -8.01
N SER A 48 -9.60 -0.85 -7.78
CA SER A 48 -9.46 0.35 -6.94
C SER A 48 -10.12 0.18 -5.58
N ALA A 49 -9.52 0.76 -4.54
CA ALA A 49 -10.11 0.84 -3.21
C ALA A 49 -9.76 2.16 -2.52
N GLN A 50 -10.58 2.53 -1.54
CA GLN A 50 -10.29 3.65 -0.66
C GLN A 50 -9.18 3.26 0.30
N VAL A 51 -8.22 4.17 0.43
CA VAL A 51 -7.07 4.02 1.30
C VAL A 51 -7.00 5.21 2.23
N TRP A 52 -6.93 4.92 3.53
CA TRP A 52 -6.72 5.97 4.52
C TRP A 52 -5.22 6.13 4.76
N CYS A 53 -4.75 7.35 4.52
CA CYS A 53 -3.38 7.79 4.73
C CYS A 53 -3.36 8.79 5.89
N ALA A 54 -2.16 9.20 6.31
CA ALA A 54 -2.00 10.23 7.35
C ALA A 54 -2.68 11.56 6.97
N ASP A 55 -2.69 11.89 5.66
CA ASP A 55 -3.17 13.18 5.14
C ASP A 55 -4.63 13.15 4.67
N GLY A 56 -5.31 12.00 4.75
CA GLY A 56 -6.71 11.85 4.35
C GLY A 56 -7.03 10.53 3.64
N ILE A 57 -8.19 10.50 2.99
CA ILE A 57 -8.70 9.34 2.24
C ILE A 57 -8.45 9.57 0.75
N VAL A 58 -7.76 8.64 0.11
CA VAL A 58 -7.49 8.65 -1.33
C VAL A 58 -8.07 7.42 -2.01
N GLN A 59 -8.42 7.54 -3.29
CA GLN A 59 -8.72 6.39 -4.14
C GLN A 59 -7.43 5.90 -4.78
N ALA A 60 -7.10 4.63 -4.56
CA ALA A 60 -5.90 4.01 -5.13
C ALA A 60 -6.27 2.78 -5.96
N HIS A 61 -5.58 2.61 -7.09
CA HIS A 61 -5.57 1.40 -7.90
C HIS A 61 -4.40 0.49 -7.48
N PHE A 62 -4.63 -0.82 -7.46
CA PHE A 62 -3.64 -1.80 -7.02
C PHE A 62 -3.26 -2.73 -8.15
N GLU A 63 -1.99 -2.70 -8.56
CA GLU A 63 -1.47 -3.45 -9.69
C GLU A 63 -0.61 -4.63 -9.23
N PRO A 64 -0.91 -5.88 -9.63
CA PRO A 64 -0.03 -7.02 -9.36
C PRO A 64 1.37 -6.82 -9.94
N VAL A 65 2.40 -7.19 -9.17
CA VAL A 65 3.81 -7.09 -9.58
C VAL A 65 4.40 -8.48 -9.82
N PRO A 66 4.53 -8.93 -11.08
CA PRO A 66 5.12 -10.24 -11.40
C PRO A 66 6.65 -10.19 -11.58
N ASP A 67 7.27 -9.01 -11.64
CA ASP A 67 8.68 -8.84 -12.00
C ASP A 67 9.65 -9.26 -10.88
N LEU A 68 10.44 -10.30 -11.14
CA LEU A 68 11.32 -10.90 -10.12
C LEU A 68 12.43 -9.95 -9.63
N PRO A 69 13.20 -9.27 -10.49
CA PRO A 69 14.19 -8.27 -10.06
C PRO A 69 13.58 -7.15 -9.20
N LEU A 70 12.40 -6.63 -9.57
CA LEU A 70 11.71 -5.64 -8.76
C LEU A 70 11.32 -6.20 -7.38
N LEU A 71 10.84 -7.44 -7.30
CA LEU A 71 10.49 -8.08 -6.02
C LEU A 71 11.69 -8.18 -5.06
N GLU A 72 12.91 -8.41 -5.57
CA GLU A 72 14.12 -8.44 -4.74
C GLU A 72 14.47 -7.06 -4.18
N ARG A 73 14.28 -6.00 -4.98
CA ARG A 73 14.49 -4.62 -4.53
C ARG A 73 13.46 -4.21 -3.49
N ILE A 74 12.22 -4.68 -3.63
CA ILE A 74 11.17 -4.50 -2.63
C ILE A 74 11.52 -5.27 -1.34
N ASP A 75 12.09 -6.48 -1.43
CA ASP A 75 12.58 -7.22 -0.24
C ASP A 75 13.63 -6.41 0.53
N ALA A 76 14.61 -5.85 -0.20
CA ALA A 76 15.65 -5.00 0.39
C ALA A 76 15.05 -3.75 1.05
N ALA A 77 14.04 -3.13 0.43
CA ALA A 77 13.35 -1.97 1.00
C ALA A 77 12.59 -2.33 2.30
N TYR A 78 11.94 -3.49 2.36
CA TYR A 78 11.30 -3.97 3.60
C TYR A 78 12.33 -4.22 4.70
N ALA A 79 13.44 -4.88 4.36
CA ALA A 79 14.53 -5.16 5.30
C ALA A 79 15.16 -3.86 5.84
N GLN A 80 15.41 -2.88 4.97
CA GLN A 80 15.96 -1.59 5.39
C GLN A 80 14.99 -0.81 6.29
N LYS A 81 13.71 -0.76 5.93
CA LYS A 81 12.72 0.06 6.63
C LYS A 81 12.26 -0.54 7.96
N TYR A 82 12.10 -1.86 8.02
CA TYR A 82 11.49 -2.54 9.17
C TYR A 82 12.43 -3.52 9.88
N GLY A 83 13.58 -3.88 9.29
CA GLY A 83 14.43 -4.97 9.76
C GLY A 83 15.05 -4.76 11.14
N LEU A 84 15.36 -3.52 11.52
CA LEU A 84 15.91 -3.22 12.85
C LEU A 84 14.88 -3.41 13.97
N GLY A 85 13.62 -3.02 13.73
CA GLY A 85 12.56 -3.10 14.75
C GLY A 85 11.81 -4.43 14.75
N TRP A 86 11.72 -5.09 13.59
CA TRP A 86 10.81 -6.21 13.37
C TRP A 86 11.43 -7.31 12.48
N PRO A 87 12.58 -7.89 12.86
CA PRO A 87 13.31 -8.85 12.01
C PRO A 87 12.50 -10.11 11.69
N GLY A 88 11.73 -10.64 12.64
CA GLY A 88 10.86 -11.80 12.43
C GLY A 88 9.75 -11.53 11.39
N PRO A 89 8.90 -10.51 11.60
CA PRO A 89 7.93 -10.07 10.60
C PRO A 89 8.52 -9.77 9.21
N VAL A 90 9.73 -9.20 9.15
CA VAL A 90 10.43 -9.00 7.87
C VAL A 90 10.72 -10.32 7.18
N GLY A 91 11.16 -11.35 7.89
CA GLY A 91 11.36 -12.69 7.31
C GLY A 91 10.08 -13.26 6.68
N PHE A 92 8.92 -12.99 7.28
CA PHE A 92 7.63 -13.41 6.72
C PHE A 92 7.19 -12.57 5.51
N ILE A 93 7.38 -11.24 5.53
CA ILE A 93 6.94 -10.36 4.42
C ILE A 93 7.83 -10.46 3.17
N THR A 94 9.05 -10.99 3.31
CA THR A 94 9.96 -11.30 2.19
C THR A 94 9.89 -12.77 1.74
N ALA A 95 9.08 -13.60 2.41
CA ALA A 95 8.91 -14.99 2.02
C ALA A 95 8.16 -15.12 0.66
N PRO A 96 8.36 -16.22 -0.10
CA PRO A 96 7.73 -16.41 -1.41
C PRO A 96 6.20 -16.22 -1.42
N VAL A 97 5.52 -16.66 -0.34
CA VAL A 97 4.07 -16.52 -0.19
C VAL A 97 3.62 -15.06 -0.19
N ALA A 98 4.37 -14.18 0.48
CA ALA A 98 4.08 -12.76 0.56
C ALA A 98 4.54 -12.02 -0.71
N ARG A 99 5.67 -12.43 -1.30
CA ARG A 99 6.16 -11.90 -2.60
C ARG A 99 5.12 -12.07 -3.70
N ALA A 100 4.46 -13.22 -3.77
CA ALA A 100 3.39 -13.49 -4.74
C ALA A 100 2.16 -12.57 -4.59
N ALA A 101 2.04 -11.88 -3.45
CA ALA A 101 0.94 -10.96 -3.14
C ALA A 101 1.39 -9.50 -3.10
N THR A 102 2.40 -9.16 -3.90
CA THR A 102 2.89 -7.79 -4.04
C THR A 102 2.00 -7.00 -4.98
N LEU A 103 1.55 -5.85 -4.51
CA LEU A 103 0.79 -4.88 -5.29
C LEU A 103 1.52 -3.55 -5.30
N ARG A 104 1.62 -2.93 -6.48
CA ARG A 104 1.95 -1.50 -6.62
C ARG A 104 0.70 -0.69 -6.32
N VAL A 105 0.84 0.37 -5.53
CA VAL A 105 -0.25 1.29 -5.20
C VAL A 105 -0.12 2.51 -6.09
N VAL A 106 -1.06 2.67 -7.01
CA VAL A 106 -1.14 3.81 -7.93
C VAL A 106 -2.27 4.70 -7.43
N SER A 107 -1.94 5.88 -6.91
CA SER A 107 -2.98 6.86 -6.60
C SER A 107 -3.60 7.37 -7.91
N ALA A 108 -4.92 7.49 -7.94
CA ALA A 108 -5.53 8.33 -8.97
C ALA A 108 -5.02 9.77 -8.74
N PRO A 109 -4.62 10.51 -9.79
CA PRO A 109 -4.33 11.93 -9.61
C PRO A 109 -5.56 12.57 -8.99
N GLU A 110 -5.36 13.29 -7.89
CA GLU A 110 -6.41 14.15 -7.35
C GLU A 110 -6.89 15.03 -8.50
N ILE A 111 -8.16 14.86 -8.92
CA ILE A 111 -8.76 15.80 -9.86
C ILE A 111 -8.72 17.15 -9.13
N GLY A 112 -7.81 18.02 -9.57
CA GLY A 112 -7.37 19.20 -8.85
C GLY A 112 -8.52 20.03 -8.31
N GLY A 113 -8.75 19.94 -7.00
CA GLY A 113 -9.57 20.86 -6.25
C GLY A 113 -8.70 21.90 -5.57
N ARG A 114 -8.23 22.90 -6.33
CA ARG A 114 -7.75 24.14 -5.71
C ARG A 114 -8.88 24.69 -4.83
N ARG A 115 -8.69 24.71 -3.52
CA ARG A 115 -9.35 25.67 -2.63
C ARG A 115 -8.29 26.64 -2.13
N GLY A 116 -7.89 27.55 -3.02
CA GLY A 116 -7.35 28.81 -2.60
C GLY A 116 -8.52 29.70 -2.23
N GLU A 117 -8.88 29.72 -0.96
CA GLU A 117 -9.44 30.93 -0.35
C GLU A 117 -8.34 31.53 0.52
N PRO A 118 -8.12 32.84 0.39
CA PRO A 118 -8.12 33.69 1.56
C PRO A 118 -9.34 34.61 1.52
N SER A 119 -10.02 34.63 2.66
CA SER A 119 -11.11 35.52 3.01
C SER A 119 -10.70 37.00 2.98
N ASP A 120 -11.71 37.82 2.68
CA ASP A 120 -11.95 39.19 3.15
C ASP A 120 -10.89 40.27 2.93
N THR A 121 -11.32 41.40 2.35
CA THR A 121 -11.58 42.63 3.12
C THR A 121 -12.08 43.75 2.19
N ALA A 122 -13.27 44.27 2.54
CA ALA A 122 -13.83 45.62 2.35
C ALA A 122 -13.99 46.20 0.93
#